data_AF-A0A7C6E777-F1
#
_entry.id   AF-A0A7C6E777-F1
#
_cell.length_a   1.000
_cell.length_b   1.000
_cell.length_c   1.000
_cell.angle_alpha   90.00
_cell.angle_beta   90.00
_cell.angle_gamma   90.00
#
_symmetry.space_group_name_H-M   'P 1'
#
loop_
_entity.id
_entity.type
_entity.pdbx_description
1 polymer ?
#
loop_
_entity_poly.entity_id
_entity_poly.type
_entity_poly.pdbx_seq_one_letter_code
_entity_poly.pdbx_strand_id
1 'polypeptide(L)'
;MAQGASVLALSAESALRAVMPPLHACLLLLVWRGGLLGKYKAFGAYLAFSAIRGAVLSVAPIGRSVYGWIYLTTEPALWILYGLVVLELYSLALKHYRGIASLGRWTVTGAAAGAALVSLLSLAPDLDATHPYPIIHLSTVIGRAICSSLALFLLLMTFFVVIFPIRLSRNAIVHTIIYSIYFLGLTAAYFVHNIFGPEVVVGVNIALGLTTVASLVGWMLLLSPQGEQVIVPNRRHWEPEDEERLLKSLDSINATLMRVARK
;
A
#
# COMPACT_ATOMS: atom_id res chain seq x y z
N MET A 1 29.12 3.47 25.90
CA MET A 1 27.87 4.06 25.38
C MET A 1 27.27 3.29 24.19
N ALA A 2 28.07 2.77 23.24
CA ALA A 2 27.56 2.03 22.06
C ALA A 2 26.80 0.71 22.39
N GLN A 3 27.22 -0.05 23.40
CA GLN A 3 26.53 -1.29 23.83
C GLN A 3 25.14 -1.06 24.45
N GLY A 4 24.91 0.10 25.08
CA GLY A 4 23.58 0.42 25.63
C GLY A 4 22.56 0.72 24.54
N ALA A 5 22.99 1.41 23.48
CA ALA A 5 22.13 1.76 22.35
C ALA A 5 21.69 0.54 21.54
N SER A 6 22.57 -0.47 21.35
CA SER A 6 22.21 -1.70 20.64
C SER A 6 21.20 -2.56 21.42
N VAL A 7 21.35 -2.65 22.75
CA VAL A 7 20.41 -3.39 23.61
C VAL A 7 19.02 -2.73 23.60
N LEU A 8 18.97 -1.39 23.69
CA LEU A 8 17.70 -0.65 23.61
C LEU A 8 17.02 -0.82 22.24
N ALA A 9 17.78 -0.80 21.15
CA ALA A 9 17.25 -1.00 19.81
C ALA A 9 16.64 -2.40 19.63
N LEU A 10 17.34 -3.45 20.08
CA LEU A 10 16.84 -4.83 20.04
C LEU A 10 15.59 -5.02 20.91
N SER A 11 15.54 -4.36 22.07
CA SER A 11 14.36 -4.37 22.95
C SER A 11 13.16 -3.63 22.32
N ALA A 12 13.41 -2.54 21.60
CA ALA A 12 12.37 -1.80 20.90
C ALA A 12 11.80 -2.62 19.73
N GLU A 13 12.66 -3.29 18.97
CA GLU A 13 12.25 -4.17 17.87
C GLU A 13 11.38 -5.35 18.38
N SER A 14 11.77 -5.98 19.48
CA SER A 14 11.00 -7.09 20.06
C SER A 14 9.64 -6.64 20.59
N ALA A 15 9.58 -5.47 21.26
CA ALA A 15 8.33 -4.88 21.71
C ALA A 15 7.39 -4.54 20.54
N LEU A 16 7.91 -3.91 19.50
CA LEU A 16 7.15 -3.61 18.27
C LEU A 16 6.60 -4.87 17.62
N ARG A 17 7.42 -5.93 17.53
CA ARG A 17 7.00 -7.21 16.97
C ARG A 17 5.87 -7.86 17.76
N ALA A 18 5.90 -7.77 19.09
CA ALA A 18 4.85 -8.30 19.95
C ALA A 18 3.54 -7.50 19.87
N VAL A 19 3.64 -6.18 19.68
CA VAL A 19 2.48 -5.27 19.68
C VAL A 19 1.75 -5.23 18.32
N MET A 20 2.43 -5.47 17.20
CA MET A 20 1.80 -5.39 15.87
C MET A 20 0.67 -6.40 15.63
N PRO A 21 0.80 -7.71 15.91
CA PRO A 21 -0.27 -8.67 15.67
C PRO A 21 -1.59 -8.34 16.38
N PRO A 22 -1.60 -8.00 17.69
CA PRO A 22 -2.84 -7.64 18.36
C PRO A 22 -3.44 -6.32 17.83
N LEU A 23 -2.62 -5.35 17.38
CA LEU A 23 -3.14 -4.15 16.72
C LEU A 23 -3.86 -4.47 15.41
N HIS A 24 -3.29 -5.34 14.56
CA HIS A 24 -3.97 -5.77 13.33
C HIS A 24 -5.30 -6.48 13.65
N ALA A 25 -5.30 -7.37 14.64
CA ALA A 25 -6.51 -8.07 15.07
C ALA A 25 -7.56 -7.09 15.64
N CYS A 26 -7.13 -6.12 16.45
CA CYS A 26 -8.02 -5.09 17.00
C CYS A 26 -8.65 -4.24 15.88
N LEU A 27 -7.85 -3.80 14.90
CA LEU A 27 -8.37 -3.04 13.76
C LEU A 27 -9.33 -3.88 12.92
N LEU A 28 -9.02 -5.16 12.69
CA LEU A 28 -9.92 -6.08 12.00
C LEU A 28 -11.27 -6.19 12.72
N LEU A 29 -11.26 -6.32 14.05
CA LEU A 29 -12.48 -6.36 14.86
C LEU A 29 -13.27 -5.05 14.77
N LEU A 30 -12.60 -3.90 14.78
CA LEU A 30 -13.25 -2.58 14.62
C LEU A 30 -13.89 -2.44 13.24
N VAL A 31 -13.19 -2.81 12.17
CA VAL A 31 -13.71 -2.78 10.79
C VAL A 31 -14.87 -3.76 10.61
N TRP A 32 -14.80 -4.94 11.25
CA TRP A 32 -15.88 -5.93 11.23
C TRP A 32 -17.13 -5.42 11.97
N ARG A 33 -16.97 -4.95 13.21
CA ARG A 33 -18.06 -4.39 14.02
C ARG A 33 -18.68 -3.14 13.38
N GLY A 34 -17.87 -2.36 12.69
CA GLY A 34 -18.33 -1.19 11.94
C GLY A 34 -19.06 -1.50 10.63
N GLY A 35 -19.19 -2.78 10.23
CA GLY A 35 -19.83 -3.18 8.98
C GLY A 35 -19.05 -2.78 7.72
N LEU A 36 -17.78 -2.38 7.87
CA LEU A 36 -16.94 -1.86 6.79
C LEU A 36 -16.33 -2.98 5.92
N LEU A 37 -16.28 -4.22 6.41
CA LEU A 37 -15.74 -5.38 5.66
C LEU A 37 -16.49 -5.64 4.34
N GLY A 38 -17.76 -5.25 4.23
CA GLY A 38 -18.50 -5.39 2.97
C GLY A 38 -17.91 -4.54 1.84
N LYS A 39 -17.32 -3.40 2.18
CA LYS A 39 -16.74 -2.42 1.25
C LYS A 39 -15.22 -2.54 1.14
N TYR A 40 -14.54 -2.93 2.21
CA TYR A 40 -13.09 -3.08 2.31
C TYR A 40 -12.68 -4.54 2.54
N LYS A 41 -12.96 -5.40 1.57
CA LYS A 41 -12.74 -6.84 1.63
C LYS A 41 -11.25 -7.19 1.56
N ALA A 42 -10.53 -6.57 0.62
CA ALA A 42 -9.10 -6.79 0.46
C ALA A 42 -8.33 -6.29 1.68
N PHE A 43 -8.72 -5.13 2.22
CA PHE A 43 -8.13 -4.61 3.46
C PHE A 43 -8.41 -5.52 4.66
N GLY A 44 -9.64 -6.04 4.79
CA GLY A 44 -9.97 -7.02 5.82
C GLY A 44 -9.12 -8.30 5.72
N ALA A 45 -8.94 -8.83 4.50
CA ALA A 45 -8.09 -9.99 4.27
C ALA A 45 -6.62 -9.70 4.60
N TYR A 46 -6.11 -8.52 4.25
CA TYR A 46 -4.77 -8.05 4.62
C TYR A 46 -4.57 -8.01 6.14
N LEU A 47 -5.53 -7.44 6.89
CA LEU A 47 -5.44 -7.35 8.35
C LEU A 47 -5.45 -8.73 9.00
N ALA A 48 -6.33 -9.63 8.55
CA ALA A 48 -6.40 -11.00 9.05
C ALA A 48 -5.10 -11.77 8.79
N PHE A 49 -4.61 -11.72 7.55
CA PHE A 49 -3.36 -12.39 7.19
C PHE A 49 -2.16 -11.83 7.96
N SER A 50 -2.08 -10.50 8.10
CA SER A 50 -0.98 -9.84 8.82
C SER A 50 -1.01 -10.14 10.32
N ALA A 51 -2.19 -10.22 10.92
CA ALA A 51 -2.34 -10.65 12.32
C ALA A 51 -1.87 -12.09 12.53
N ILE A 52 -2.31 -13.03 11.67
CA ILE A 52 -1.93 -14.45 11.76
C ILE A 52 -0.43 -14.61 11.52
N ARG A 53 0.09 -14.06 10.41
CA ARG A 53 1.51 -14.11 10.07
C ARG A 53 2.37 -13.53 11.18
N GLY A 54 1.99 -12.37 11.71
CA GLY A 54 2.70 -11.70 12.80
C GLY A 54 2.70 -12.53 14.09
N ALA A 55 1.57 -13.15 14.45
CA ALA A 55 1.51 -14.03 15.62
C ALA A 55 2.41 -15.27 15.45
N VAL A 56 2.35 -15.92 14.28
CA VAL A 56 3.19 -17.09 13.96
C VAL A 56 4.68 -16.73 14.02
N LEU A 57 5.08 -15.61 13.41
CA LEU A 57 6.46 -15.15 13.42
C LEU A 57 6.94 -14.66 14.80
N SER A 58 6.03 -14.25 15.68
CA SER A 58 6.38 -13.85 17.06
C SER A 58 6.70 -15.06 17.94
N VAL A 59 6.08 -16.22 17.67
CA VAL A 59 6.33 -17.47 18.40
C VAL A 59 7.50 -18.25 17.79
N ALA A 60 7.82 -18.03 16.51
CA ALA A 60 8.93 -18.69 15.83
C ALA A 60 10.30 -18.17 16.32
N PRO A 61 11.22 -19.05 16.76
CA PRO A 61 12.55 -18.62 17.23
C PRO A 61 13.39 -18.02 16.09
N ILE A 62 13.89 -16.81 16.35
CA ILE A 62 14.76 -16.04 15.45
C ILE A 62 16.06 -16.82 15.21
N GLY A 63 16.53 -16.88 13.97
CA GLY A 63 17.80 -17.54 13.60
C GLY A 63 17.69 -19.04 13.29
N ARG A 64 16.49 -19.63 13.35
CA ARG A 64 16.23 -20.98 12.83
C ARG A 64 15.82 -20.91 11.36
N SER A 65 16.23 -21.91 10.57
CA SER A 65 15.85 -22.06 9.16
C SER A 65 14.33 -22.01 8.95
N VAL A 66 13.55 -22.50 9.91
CA VAL A 66 12.08 -22.47 9.92
C VAL A 66 11.53 -21.04 9.85
N TYR A 67 12.10 -20.09 10.60
CA TYR A 67 11.69 -18.68 10.57
C TYR A 67 11.88 -18.11 9.15
N GLY A 68 13.04 -18.38 8.54
CA GLY A 68 13.34 -17.95 7.17
C GLY A 68 12.36 -18.51 6.15
N TRP A 69 12.04 -19.81 6.23
CA TRP A 69 11.08 -20.45 5.31
C TRP A 69 9.65 -19.91 5.46
N ILE A 70 9.17 -19.72 6.70
CA ILE A 70 7.85 -19.13 6.94
C ILE A 70 7.83 -17.69 6.41
N TYR A 71 8.87 -16.91 6.70
CA TYR A 71 8.99 -15.54 6.22
C TYR A 71 8.93 -15.50 4.69
N LEU A 72 9.80 -16.26 4.02
CA LEU A 72 9.96 -16.29 2.56
C LEU A 72 8.69 -16.76 1.83
N THR A 73 7.94 -17.72 2.40
CA THR A 73 6.72 -18.24 1.77
C THR A 73 5.51 -17.32 1.99
N THR A 74 5.44 -16.63 3.12
CA THR A 74 4.31 -15.73 3.44
C THR A 74 4.47 -14.33 2.88
N GLU A 75 5.69 -13.94 2.49
CA GLU A 75 6.00 -12.62 1.94
C GLU A 75 5.35 -12.34 0.56
N PRO A 76 5.36 -13.26 -0.42
CA PRO A 76 4.63 -13.07 -1.68
C PRO A 76 3.12 -12.92 -1.50
N ALA A 77 2.53 -13.66 -0.57
CA ALA A 77 1.10 -13.53 -0.25
C ALA A 77 0.78 -12.13 0.29
N LEU A 78 1.68 -11.54 1.08
CA LEU A 78 1.55 -10.17 1.57
C LEU A 78 1.59 -9.16 0.41
N TRP A 79 2.50 -9.32 -0.55
CA TRP A 79 2.59 -8.46 -1.74
C TRP A 79 1.33 -8.51 -2.61
N ILE A 80 0.74 -9.70 -2.77
CA ILE A 80 -0.53 -9.85 -3.49
C ILE A 80 -1.64 -9.11 -2.75
N LEU A 81 -1.74 -9.28 -1.43
CA LEU A 81 -2.72 -8.57 -0.60
C LEU A 81 -2.55 -7.05 -0.69
N TYR A 82 -1.31 -6.56 -0.69
CA TYR A 82 -1.04 -5.15 -0.93
C TYR A 82 -1.59 -4.66 -2.26
N GLY A 83 -1.34 -5.40 -3.35
CA GLY A 83 -1.88 -5.08 -4.66
C GLY A 83 -3.40 -5.06 -4.67
N LEU A 84 -4.03 -6.03 -4.00
CA LEU A 84 -5.49 -6.09 -3.88
C LEU A 84 -6.08 -4.91 -3.10
N VAL A 85 -5.43 -4.46 -2.02
CA VAL A 85 -5.88 -3.27 -1.27
C VAL A 85 -5.76 -2.01 -2.12
N VAL A 86 -4.68 -1.88 -2.89
CA VAL A 86 -4.50 -0.77 -3.84
C VAL A 86 -5.59 -0.78 -4.92
N LEU A 87 -5.90 -1.95 -5.48
CA LEU A 87 -6.97 -2.11 -6.46
C LEU A 87 -8.35 -1.82 -5.86
N GLU A 88 -8.57 -2.22 -4.61
CA GLU A 88 -9.78 -1.89 -3.84
C GLU A 88 -9.93 -0.37 -3.69
N LEU A 89 -8.88 0.32 -3.22
CA LEU A 89 -8.84 1.78 -3.13
C LEU A 89 -9.12 2.47 -4.48
N TYR A 90 -8.50 1.98 -5.54
CA TYR A 90 -8.72 2.50 -6.89
C TYR A 90 -10.16 2.30 -7.38
N SER A 91 -10.71 1.10 -7.17
CA SER A 91 -12.09 0.79 -7.55
C SER A 91 -13.10 1.68 -6.82
N LEU A 92 -12.82 1.99 -5.55
CA LEU A 92 -13.62 2.91 -4.75
C LEU A 92 -13.53 4.33 -5.26
N ALA A 93 -12.35 4.76 -5.69
CA ALA A 93 -12.17 6.10 -6.24
C ALA A 93 -12.84 6.29 -7.60
N LEU A 94 -12.82 5.28 -8.46
CA LEU A 94 -13.44 5.37 -9.79
C LEU A 94 -14.91 4.95 -9.84
N LYS A 95 -15.50 4.49 -8.74
CA LYS A 95 -16.88 3.99 -8.70
C LYS A 95 -17.91 4.97 -9.29
N HIS A 96 -17.66 6.28 -9.21
CA HIS A 96 -18.56 7.33 -9.71
C HIS A 96 -18.26 7.77 -11.16
N TYR A 97 -17.13 7.36 -11.74
CA TYR A 97 -16.73 7.72 -13.11
C TYR A 97 -16.88 6.53 -14.04
N ARG A 98 -18.13 6.18 -14.38
CA ARG A 98 -18.47 5.05 -15.27
C ARG A 98 -17.80 5.11 -16.66
N GLY A 99 -17.48 6.31 -17.17
CA GLY A 99 -16.75 6.50 -18.44
C GLY A 99 -15.24 6.29 -18.34
N ILE A 100 -14.63 6.49 -17.16
CA ILE A 100 -13.22 6.19 -16.90
C ILE A 100 -13.06 4.74 -16.45
N ALA A 101 -14.09 4.09 -15.89
CA ALA A 101 -14.03 2.71 -15.44
C ALA A 101 -13.69 1.68 -16.56
N SER A 102 -14.03 1.97 -17.82
CA SER A 102 -13.63 1.15 -18.99
C SER A 102 -12.19 1.41 -19.45
N LEU A 103 -11.73 2.66 -19.37
CA LEU A 103 -10.32 3.06 -19.55
C LEU A 103 -9.44 2.68 -18.36
N GLY A 104 -10.05 2.47 -17.20
CA GLY A 104 -9.39 2.28 -15.92
C GLY A 104 -8.62 0.97 -15.85
N ARG A 105 -9.01 -0.07 -16.61
CA ARG A 105 -8.19 -1.27 -16.78
C ARG A 105 -6.91 -0.98 -17.54
N TRP A 106 -6.94 -0.16 -18.59
CA TRP A 106 -5.75 0.21 -19.36
C TRP A 106 -4.87 1.20 -18.59
N THR A 107 -5.46 2.14 -17.85
CA THR A 107 -4.70 3.03 -16.97
C THR A 107 -4.05 2.25 -15.83
N VAL A 108 -4.75 1.29 -15.20
CA VAL A 108 -4.18 0.42 -14.16
C VAL A 108 -3.08 -0.46 -14.74
N THR A 109 -3.35 -1.13 -15.85
CA THR A 109 -2.37 -2.05 -16.44
C THR A 109 -1.17 -1.27 -16.97
N GLY A 110 -1.39 -0.10 -17.60
CA GLY A 110 -0.34 0.77 -18.11
C GLY A 110 0.49 1.44 -17.02
N ALA A 111 -0.15 1.94 -15.95
CA ALA A 111 0.56 2.52 -14.81
C ALA A 111 1.28 1.44 -13.99
N ALA A 112 0.67 0.27 -13.79
CA ALA A 112 1.31 -0.87 -13.12
C ALA A 112 2.46 -1.42 -13.98
N ALA A 113 2.29 -1.55 -15.29
CA ALA A 113 3.36 -1.99 -16.19
C ALA A 113 4.48 -0.96 -16.28
N GLY A 114 4.16 0.34 -16.37
CA GLY A 114 5.15 1.41 -16.33
C GLY A 114 5.92 1.44 -15.01
N ALA A 115 5.22 1.29 -13.89
CA ALA A 115 5.85 1.23 -12.57
C ALA A 115 6.69 -0.04 -12.40
N ALA A 116 6.23 -1.18 -12.91
CA ALA A 116 7.01 -2.41 -12.95
C ALA A 116 8.25 -2.26 -13.82
N LEU A 117 8.16 -1.65 -15.00
CA LEU A 117 9.29 -1.40 -15.90
C LEU A 117 10.31 -0.44 -15.29
N VAL A 118 9.88 0.70 -14.75
CA VAL A 118 10.76 1.66 -14.05
C VAL A 118 11.44 0.97 -12.87
N SER A 119 10.71 0.15 -12.12
CA SER A 119 11.30 -0.60 -11.03
C SER A 119 12.29 -1.65 -11.52
N LEU A 120 11.99 -2.39 -12.60
CA LEU A 120 12.89 -3.39 -13.19
C LEU A 120 14.17 -2.76 -13.73
N LEU A 121 14.06 -1.59 -14.36
CA LEU A 121 15.21 -0.81 -14.86
C LEU A 121 16.07 -0.30 -13.70
N SER A 122 15.45 0.11 -12.59
CA SER A 122 16.16 0.47 -11.36
C SER A 122 16.89 -0.72 -10.72
N LEU A 123 16.55 -1.95 -11.11
CA LEU A 123 17.14 -3.19 -10.62
C LEU A 123 18.29 -3.72 -11.48
N ALA A 124 18.47 -3.18 -12.69
CA ALA A 124 19.55 -3.60 -13.60
C ALA A 124 20.96 -3.55 -12.97
N PRO A 125 21.31 -2.59 -12.08
CA PRO A 125 22.64 -2.55 -11.45
C PRO A 125 22.90 -3.68 -10.44
N ASP A 126 21.85 -4.26 -9.84
CA ASP A 126 21.97 -5.28 -8.77
C ASP A 126 22.02 -6.72 -9.31
N LEU A 127 21.88 -6.92 -10.63
CA LEU A 127 21.91 -8.25 -11.26
C LEU A 127 23.33 -8.81 -11.48
N ASP A 128 24.35 -7.96 -11.45
CA ASP A 128 25.75 -8.34 -11.66
C ASP A 128 26.49 -8.73 -10.36
N ALA A 129 25.87 -8.54 -9.20
CA ALA A 129 26.50 -8.82 -7.91
C ALA A 129 26.36 -10.30 -7.51
N THR A 130 27.49 -11.01 -7.40
CA THR A 130 27.53 -12.40 -6.92
C THR A 130 27.27 -12.42 -5.41
N HIS A 131 26.08 -12.83 -4.99
CA HIS A 131 25.68 -12.82 -3.57
C HIS A 131 25.78 -14.20 -2.89
N PRO A 132 26.25 -14.26 -1.61
CA PRO A 132 26.37 -15.52 -0.86
C PRO A 132 25.06 -16.28 -0.62
N TYR A 133 23.91 -15.59 -0.66
CA TYR A 133 22.58 -16.17 -0.43
C TYR A 133 21.60 -15.78 -1.54
N PRO A 134 21.65 -16.48 -2.69
CA PRO A 134 20.94 -16.05 -3.91
C PRO A 134 19.41 -16.00 -3.75
N ILE A 135 18.82 -16.87 -2.93
CA ILE A 135 17.37 -16.93 -2.73
C ILE A 135 16.86 -15.73 -1.91
N ILE A 136 17.58 -15.34 -0.86
CA ILE A 136 17.22 -14.19 0.00
C ILE A 136 17.45 -12.89 -0.77
N HIS A 137 18.54 -12.83 -1.55
CA HIS A 137 18.77 -11.70 -2.45
C HIS A 137 17.63 -11.57 -3.46
N LEU A 138 17.25 -12.65 -4.13
CA LEU A 138 16.15 -12.66 -5.12
C LEU A 138 14.81 -12.25 -4.50
N SER A 139 14.47 -12.71 -3.29
CA SER A 139 13.23 -12.31 -2.62
C SER A 139 13.22 -10.82 -2.27
N THR A 140 14.35 -10.28 -1.84
CA THR A 140 14.50 -8.86 -1.49
C THR A 140 14.40 -7.98 -2.73
N VAL A 141 15.05 -8.40 -3.82
CA VAL A 141 15.00 -7.81 -5.15
C VAL A 141 13.58 -7.75 -5.69
N ILE A 142 12.85 -8.88 -5.67
CA ILE A 142 11.45 -8.96 -6.12
C ILE A 142 10.54 -8.13 -5.21
N GLY A 143 10.70 -8.25 -3.90
CA GLY A 143 9.89 -7.51 -2.91
C GLY A 143 10.04 -6.00 -3.05
N ARG A 144 11.28 -5.53 -3.25
CA ARG A 144 11.56 -4.14 -3.59
C ARG A 144 10.89 -3.75 -4.90
N ALA A 145 10.99 -4.57 -5.94
CA ALA A 145 10.41 -4.24 -7.24
C ALA A 145 8.88 -4.06 -7.18
N ILE A 146 8.22 -4.95 -6.42
CA ILE A 146 6.78 -4.89 -6.21
C ILE A 146 6.40 -3.70 -5.32
N CYS A 147 7.08 -3.49 -4.19
CA CYS A 147 6.76 -2.38 -3.29
C CYS A 147 7.01 -1.02 -3.94
N SER A 148 8.10 -0.85 -4.69
CA SER A 148 8.39 0.39 -5.43
C SER A 148 7.36 0.65 -6.54
N SER A 149 6.96 -0.38 -7.28
CA SER A 149 5.94 -0.23 -8.32
C SER A 149 4.57 0.11 -7.72
N LEU A 150 4.18 -0.52 -6.61
CA LEU A 150 2.95 -0.18 -5.88
C LEU A 150 2.99 1.24 -5.30
N ALA A 151 4.11 1.67 -4.73
CA ALA A 151 4.25 3.01 -4.19
C ALA A 151 4.16 4.08 -5.28
N LEU A 152 4.84 3.87 -6.42
CA LEU A 152 4.74 4.76 -7.57
C LEU A 152 3.30 4.82 -8.10
N PHE A 153 2.64 3.66 -8.20
CA PHE A 153 1.24 3.59 -8.60
C PHE A 153 0.33 4.35 -7.62
N LEU A 154 0.53 4.19 -6.32
CA LEU A 154 -0.22 4.91 -5.28
C LEU A 154 0.02 6.41 -5.31
N LEU A 155 1.26 6.85 -5.60
CA LEU A 155 1.61 8.27 -5.70
C LEU A 155 0.91 8.88 -6.92
N LEU A 156 0.97 8.20 -8.07
CA LEU A 156 0.23 8.60 -9.28
C LEU A 156 -1.29 8.63 -9.04
N MET A 157 -1.82 7.64 -8.32
CA MET A 157 -3.24 7.59 -7.97
C MET A 157 -3.62 8.74 -7.01
N THR A 158 -2.80 9.02 -6.00
CA THR A 158 -3.01 10.13 -5.07
C THR A 158 -2.96 11.47 -5.81
N PHE A 159 -2.00 11.65 -6.71
CA PHE A 159 -1.89 12.81 -7.57
C PHE A 159 -3.15 12.97 -8.44
N PHE A 160 -3.64 11.89 -9.03
CA PHE A 160 -4.91 11.88 -9.76
C PHE A 160 -6.09 12.29 -8.86
N VAL A 161 -6.21 11.74 -7.65
CA VAL A 161 -7.29 12.11 -6.71
C VAL A 161 -7.22 13.57 -6.26
N VAL A 162 -6.01 14.13 -6.09
CA VAL A 162 -5.83 15.53 -5.69
C VAL A 162 -6.18 16.49 -6.83
N ILE A 163 -5.90 16.11 -8.07
CA ILE A 163 -6.16 16.93 -9.25
C ILE A 163 -7.62 16.86 -9.70
N PHE A 164 -8.20 15.65 -9.71
CA PHE A 164 -9.57 15.44 -10.17
C PHE A 164 -10.53 15.51 -8.98
N PRO A 165 -11.62 16.31 -9.06
CA PRO A 165 -12.58 16.47 -7.97
C PRO A 165 -13.47 15.22 -7.81
N ILE A 166 -12.87 14.13 -7.31
CA ILE A 166 -13.51 12.83 -7.12
C ILE A 166 -14.34 12.87 -5.83
N ARG A 167 -15.63 12.52 -5.96
CA ARG A 167 -16.54 12.34 -4.80
C ARG A 167 -16.17 11.07 -4.04
N LEU A 168 -15.26 11.21 -3.08
CA LEU A 168 -14.85 10.14 -2.17
C LEU A 168 -15.59 10.25 -0.83
N SER A 169 -15.86 9.11 -0.19
CA SER A 169 -16.25 9.12 1.23
C SER A 169 -15.05 9.54 2.08
N ARG A 170 -15.30 10.18 3.24
CA ARG A 170 -14.23 10.57 4.18
C ARG A 170 -13.29 9.39 4.49
N ASN A 171 -13.86 8.20 4.68
CA ASN A 171 -13.07 6.99 4.93
C ASN A 171 -12.17 6.59 3.75
N ALA A 172 -12.65 6.73 2.51
CA ALA A 172 -11.81 6.45 1.34
C ALA A 172 -10.63 7.42 1.26
N ILE A 173 -10.83 8.71 1.54
CA ILE A 173 -9.76 9.72 1.58
C ILE A 173 -8.73 9.36 2.66
N VAL A 174 -9.20 9.13 3.89
CA VAL A 174 -8.34 8.73 5.02
C VAL A 174 -7.57 7.47 4.69
N HIS A 175 -8.24 6.46 4.10
CA HIS A 175 -7.62 5.20 3.75
C HIS A 175 -6.52 5.40 2.70
N THR A 176 -6.76 6.18 1.63
CA THR A 176 -5.74 6.51 0.62
C THR A 176 -4.54 7.23 1.21
N ILE A 177 -4.75 8.24 2.07
CA ILE A 177 -3.66 9.02 2.66
C ILE A 177 -2.78 8.15 3.55
N ILE A 178 -3.38 7.43 4.51
CA ILE A 178 -2.62 6.58 5.45
C ILE A 178 -1.88 5.48 4.67
N TYR A 179 -2.54 4.87 3.69
CA TYR A 179 -1.94 3.79 2.91
C TYR A 179 -0.78 4.30 2.03
N SER A 180 -0.86 5.53 1.51
CA SER A 180 0.23 6.16 0.78
C SER A 180 1.44 6.44 1.67
N ILE A 181 1.23 6.97 2.88
CA ILE A 181 2.31 7.20 3.86
C ILE A 181 2.98 5.87 4.22
N TYR A 182 2.19 4.83 4.49
CA TYR A 182 2.69 3.49 4.79
C TYR A 182 3.54 2.92 3.65
N PHE A 183 3.07 3.02 2.39
CA PHE A 183 3.81 2.53 1.24
C PHE A 183 5.09 3.32 0.96
N LEU A 184 5.07 4.64 1.12
CA LEU A 184 6.27 5.46 1.00
C LEU A 184 7.32 5.08 2.04
N GLY A 185 6.91 4.85 3.29
CA GLY A 185 7.80 4.36 4.35
C GLY A 185 8.37 2.98 4.01
N LEU A 186 7.54 2.07 3.48
CA LEU A 186 7.95 0.74 3.05
C LEU A 186 8.99 0.81 1.92
N THR A 187 8.75 1.62 0.89
CA THR A 187 9.70 1.80 -0.22
C THR A 187 11.01 2.44 0.23
N ALA A 188 10.95 3.46 1.10
CA ALA A 188 12.16 4.08 1.64
C ALA A 188 13.00 3.09 2.44
N ALA A 189 12.36 2.21 3.22
CA ALA A 189 13.05 1.18 3.98
C ALA A 189 13.78 0.16 3.10
N TYR A 190 13.12 -0.34 2.04
CA TYR A 190 13.78 -1.23 1.07
C TYR A 190 14.95 -0.54 0.36
N PHE A 191 14.83 0.75 0.04
CA PHE A 191 15.90 1.52 -0.58
C PHE A 191 17.11 1.69 0.35
N VAL A 192 16.87 2.06 1.61
CA VAL A 192 17.91 2.21 2.62
C VAL A 192 18.61 0.88 2.90
N HIS A 193 17.85 -0.23 3.00
CA HIS A 193 18.43 -1.55 3.20
C HIS A 193 19.36 -1.96 2.05
N ASN A 194 19.01 -1.61 0.81
CA ASN A 194 19.83 -1.93 -0.36
C ASN A 194 21.15 -1.16 -0.41
N ILE A 195 21.12 0.14 -0.06
CA ILE A 195 22.30 1.01 -0.15
C ILE A 195 23.26 0.79 1.02
N PHE A 196 22.73 0.70 2.23
CA PHE A 196 23.54 0.72 3.46
C PHE A 196 23.75 -0.69 4.05
N GLY A 197 23.16 -1.72 3.46
CA GLY A 197 23.42 -3.11 3.82
C GLY A 197 22.87 -3.53 5.19
N PRO A 198 23.42 -4.61 5.79
CA PRO A 198 22.90 -5.22 7.02
C PRO A 198 22.99 -4.33 8.27
N GLU A 199 23.91 -3.37 8.30
CA GLU A 199 24.21 -2.57 9.50
C GLU A 199 23.05 -1.65 9.91
N VAL A 200 22.22 -1.23 8.95
CA VAL A 200 21.06 -0.36 9.20
C VAL A 200 19.76 -1.12 9.45
N VAL A 201 19.75 -2.45 9.35
CA VAL A 201 18.53 -3.29 9.38
C VAL A 201 17.69 -3.05 10.63
N VAL A 202 18.33 -3.01 11.80
CA VAL A 202 17.61 -2.81 13.07
C VAL A 202 16.93 -1.44 13.11
N GLY A 203 17.64 -0.39 12.70
CA GLY A 203 17.09 0.97 12.65
C GLY A 203 15.93 1.11 11.66
N VAL A 204 16.09 0.52 10.47
CA VAL A 204 15.05 0.49 9.43
C VAL A 204 13.81 -0.30 9.90
N ASN A 205 14.00 -1.45 10.55
CA ASN A 205 12.91 -2.25 11.09
C ASN A 205 12.13 -1.51 12.19
N ILE A 206 12.83 -0.78 13.07
CA ILE A 206 12.18 0.05 14.10
C ILE A 206 11.38 1.18 13.43
N ALA A 207 11.95 1.89 12.46
CA ALA A 207 11.27 2.99 11.76
C ALA A 207 10.03 2.51 11.00
N LEU A 208 10.15 1.39 10.28
CA LEU A 208 9.01 0.71 9.65
C LEU A 208 7.96 0.29 10.67
N GLY A 209 8.42 -0.23 11.81
CA GLY A 209 7.52 -0.70 12.84
C GLY A 209 6.71 0.42 13.48
N LEU A 210 7.35 1.55 13.78
CA LEU A 210 6.68 2.76 14.25
C LEU A 210 5.70 3.31 13.21
N THR A 211 6.10 3.32 11.93
CA THR A 211 5.22 3.75 10.82
C THR A 211 3.99 2.83 10.72
N THR A 212 4.18 1.52 10.87
CA THR A 212 3.10 0.53 10.85
C THR A 212 2.14 0.76 12.01
N VAL A 213 2.66 0.91 13.23
CA VAL A 213 1.84 1.17 14.43
C VAL A 213 1.08 2.48 14.27
N ALA A 214 1.73 3.55 13.81
CA ALA A 214 1.09 4.84 13.57
C ALA A 214 -0.04 4.74 12.54
N SER A 215 0.17 4.00 11.44
CA SER A 215 -0.86 3.77 10.42
C SER A 215 -2.04 2.95 10.96
N LEU A 216 -1.79 1.90 11.74
CA LEU A 216 -2.84 1.10 12.39
C LEU A 216 -3.67 1.95 13.35
N VAL A 217 -3.01 2.71 14.22
CA VAL A 217 -3.68 3.63 15.15
C VAL A 217 -4.46 4.70 14.38
N GLY A 218 -3.87 5.26 13.32
CA GLY A 218 -4.54 6.21 12.44
C GLY A 218 -5.84 5.65 11.85
N TRP A 219 -5.82 4.41 11.35
CA TRP A 219 -7.04 3.74 10.88
C TRP A 219 -8.05 3.51 11.99
N MET A 220 -7.63 3.09 13.19
CA MET A 220 -8.54 2.88 14.32
C MET A 220 -9.26 4.17 14.74
N LEU A 221 -8.57 5.30 14.71
CA LEU A 221 -9.13 6.59 15.15
C LEU A 221 -9.95 7.28 14.06
N LEU A 222 -9.57 7.13 12.79
CA LEU A 222 -10.13 7.93 11.71
C LEU A 222 -11.19 7.19 10.88
N LEU A 223 -11.14 5.86 10.79
CA LEU A 223 -12.18 5.07 10.11
C LEU A 223 -13.41 4.97 11.02
N SER A 224 -14.56 5.39 10.50
CA SER A 224 -15.83 5.29 11.23
C SER A 224 -16.96 4.91 10.27
N PRO A 225 -17.98 4.16 10.72
CA PRO A 225 -19.14 3.85 9.87
C PRO A 225 -19.85 5.11 9.35
N GLN A 226 -19.87 6.17 10.16
CA GLN A 226 -20.46 7.47 9.82
C GLN A 226 -19.68 8.18 8.68
N GLY A 227 -18.36 7.98 8.62
CA GLY A 227 -17.49 8.52 7.57
C GLY A 227 -17.76 7.95 6.17
N GLU A 228 -18.58 6.90 6.04
CA GLU A 228 -19.06 6.41 4.74
C GLU A 228 -20.25 7.20 4.19
N GLN A 229 -21.07 7.78 5.05
CA GLN A 229 -22.26 8.52 4.66
C GLN A 229 -21.94 9.97 4.29
N VAL A 230 -20.82 10.49 4.81
CA VAL A 230 -20.30 11.81 4.46
C VAL A 230 -19.55 11.69 3.13
N ILE A 231 -20.28 11.90 2.03
CA ILE A 231 -19.67 12.25 0.74
C ILE A 231 -19.16 13.68 0.92
N VAL A 232 -17.85 13.85 1.08
CA VAL A 232 -17.25 15.18 1.12
C VAL A 232 -17.15 15.63 -0.34
N PRO A 233 -17.96 16.59 -0.81
CA PRO A 233 -17.64 17.22 -2.07
C PRO A 233 -16.32 17.95 -1.85
N ASN A 234 -15.26 17.52 -2.55
CA ASN A 234 -14.03 18.29 -2.66
C ASN A 234 -14.35 19.57 -3.46
N ARG A 235 -15.06 20.52 -2.84
CA ARG A 235 -15.37 21.83 -3.39
C ARG A 235 -14.09 22.68 -3.32
N ARG A 236 -13.18 22.44 -4.26
CA ARG A 236 -12.60 23.61 -4.92
C ARG A 236 -13.78 24.29 -5.60
N HIS A 237 -13.88 25.60 -5.42
CA HIS A 237 -14.95 26.46 -5.90
C HIS A 237 -14.98 26.43 -7.44
N TRP A 238 -15.54 25.37 -8.03
CA TRP A 238 -15.79 25.27 -9.46
C TRP A 238 -17.18 25.84 -9.68
N GLU A 239 -17.24 26.87 -10.51
CA GLU A 239 -18.53 27.40 -10.92
C GLU A 239 -19.30 26.29 -11.65
N PRO A 240 -20.63 26.21 -11.50
CA PRO A 240 -21.46 25.20 -12.17
C PRO A 240 -21.21 25.12 -13.69
N GLU A 241 -20.80 26.23 -14.30
CA GLU A 241 -20.44 26.30 -15.72
C GLU A 241 -19.18 25.50 -16.08
N ASP A 242 -18.18 25.42 -15.19
CA ASP A 242 -16.93 24.69 -15.45
C ASP A 242 -17.14 23.17 -15.32
N GLU A 243 -18.00 22.74 -14.40
CA GLU A 243 -18.42 21.33 -14.26
C GLU A 243 -19.17 20.87 -15.53
N GLU A 244 -20.07 21.71 -16.05
CA GLU A 244 -20.82 21.40 -17.27
C GLU A 244 -19.91 21.39 -18.53
N ARG A 245 -18.91 22.27 -18.60
CA ARG A 245 -17.91 22.29 -19.68
C ARG A 245 -17.02 21.05 -19.66
N LEU A 246 -16.60 20.60 -18.49
CA LEU A 246 -15.75 19.41 -18.37
C LEU A 246 -16.53 18.11 -18.64
N LEU A 247 -17.79 18.03 -18.22
CA LEU A 247 -18.66 16.91 -18.58
C LEU A 247 -18.90 16.85 -20.09
N LYS A 248 -19.18 17.99 -20.74
CA LYS A 248 -19.29 18.07 -22.21
C LYS A 248 -17.99 17.69 -22.93
N SER A 249 -16.83 18.09 -22.38
CA SER A 249 -15.53 17.72 -22.95
C SER A 249 -15.23 16.22 -22.78
N LEU A 250 -15.66 15.60 -21.68
CA LEU A 250 -15.52 14.16 -21.48
C LEU A 250 -16.44 13.39 -22.42
N ASP A 251 -17.68 13.86 -22.62
CA ASP A 251 -18.64 13.24 -23.55
C ASP A 251 -18.17 13.30 -25.00
N SER A 252 -17.56 14.40 -25.44
CA SER A 252 -17.01 14.51 -26.79
C SER A 252 -15.80 13.59 -27.02
N ILE A 253 -14.93 13.44 -26.03
CA ILE A 253 -13.81 12.49 -26.05
C ILE A 253 -14.35 11.05 -26.10
N ASN A 254 -15.36 10.74 -25.29
CA ASN A 254 -15.95 9.41 -25.22
C ASN A 254 -16.65 9.03 -26.54
N ALA A 255 -17.37 9.97 -27.16
CA ALA A 255 -17.97 9.79 -28.47
C ALA A 255 -16.93 9.56 -29.57
N THR A 256 -15.77 10.22 -29.48
CA THR A 256 -14.66 10.06 -30.43
C THR A 256 -14.00 8.69 -30.28
N LEU A 257 -13.73 8.25 -29.05
CA LEU A 257 -13.17 6.93 -28.75
C LEU A 257 -14.11 5.79 -29.19
N MET A 258 -15.42 5.94 -28.96
CA MET A 258 -16.43 4.96 -29.42
C MET A 258 -16.52 4.87 -30.95
N ARG A 259 -16.19 5.94 -31.67
CA ARG A 259 -16.11 5.95 -33.14
C ARG A 259 -14.86 5.23 -33.65
N VAL A 260 -13.74 5.39 -32.96
CA VAL A 260 -12.47 4.72 -33.30
C VAL A 260 -12.55 3.23 -32.98
N ALA A 261 -13.19 2.83 -31.88
CA ALA A 261 -13.34 1.43 -31.48
C ALA A 261 -14.34 0.62 -32.35
N ARG A 262 -15.18 1.29 -33.14
CA ARG A 262 -16.11 0.67 -34.10
C ARG A 262 -15.52 0.47 -35.50
N LYS A 263 -14.30 0.93 -35.73
CA LYS A 263 -13.52 0.70 -36.96
C LYS A 263 -12.49 -0.39 -36.70
#